data_AF-A0A536PWI2-F1
#
_entry.id   AF-A0A536PWI2-F1
#
_cell.length_a   1.000
_cell.length_b   1.000
_cell.length_c   1.000
_cell.angle_alpha   90.00
_cell.angle_beta   90.00
_cell.angle_gamma   90.00
#
_symmetry.space_group_name_H-M   'P 1'
#
loop_
_entity.id
_entity.type
_entity.pdbx_description
1 polymer ?
#
loop_
_entity_poly.entity_id
_entity_poly.type
_entity_poly.pdbx_seq_one_letter_code
_entity_poly.pdbx_strand_id
1 'polypeptide(L)'
;MSLPPDLHVHTEWSYDGPRGSMERSCERALELGLPAIAFTDHADFVKVHADQYCVDILGYLDSIERCRAKYTDLRILSGVELGEP
;
A
#
# COMPACT_ATOMS: atom_id res chain seq x y z
N MET A 1 -12.44 22.38 -2.46
CA MET A 1 -11.59 21.87 -1.36
C MET A 1 -10.83 20.67 -1.90
N SER A 2 -9.52 20.59 -1.67
CA SER A 2 -8.76 19.38 -2.02
C SER A 2 -9.20 18.23 -1.11
N LEU A 3 -9.23 17.01 -1.63
CA LEU A 3 -9.45 15.82 -0.83
C LEU A 3 -8.28 15.63 0.16
N PRO A 4 -8.51 15.03 1.34
CA PRO A 4 -7.40 14.62 2.22
C PRO A 4 -6.58 13.51 1.56
N PRO A 5 -5.33 13.27 2.01
CA PRO A 5 -4.58 12.09 1.58
C PRO A 5 -5.25 10.81 2.07
N ASP A 6 -5.05 9.72 1.34
CA ASP A 6 -5.37 8.39 1.84
C ASP A 6 -4.12 7.81 2.52
N LEU A 7 -4.21 7.47 3.79
CA LEU A 7 -3.07 7.05 4.60
C LEU A 7 -3.16 5.60 5.07
N HIS A 8 -4.11 4.82 4.56
CA HIS A 8 -4.29 3.42 4.92
C HIS A 8 -4.78 2.61 3.72
N VAL A 9 -3.85 2.15 2.89
CA VAL A 9 -4.15 1.41 1.65
C VAL A 9 -3.41 0.08 1.62
N HIS A 10 -4.17 -0.99 1.35
CA HIS A 10 -3.66 -2.34 1.15
C HIS A 10 -3.43 -2.63 -0.33
N THR A 11 -2.49 -3.51 -0.63
CA THR A 11 -2.07 -3.86 -1.98
C THR A 11 -1.94 -5.37 -2.17
N GLU A 12 -1.38 -5.78 -3.33
CA GLU A 12 -1.10 -7.18 -3.65
C GLU A 12 -0.13 -7.85 -2.66
N TRP A 13 0.51 -7.05 -1.80
CA TRP A 13 1.41 -7.50 -0.74
C TRP A 13 0.69 -7.84 0.58
N SER A 14 -0.59 -7.51 0.72
CA SER A 14 -1.45 -7.92 1.85
C SER A 14 -2.09 -9.27 1.59
N TYR A 15 -2.18 -10.11 2.63
CA TYR A 15 -2.70 -11.49 2.51
C TYR A 15 -4.15 -11.57 2.01
N ASP A 16 -4.96 -10.60 2.40
CA ASP A 16 -6.37 -10.45 2.01
C ASP A 16 -6.58 -9.51 0.81
N GLY A 17 -5.48 -8.93 0.29
CA GLY A 17 -5.46 -7.96 -0.80
C GLY A 17 -4.84 -8.44 -2.12
N PRO A 18 -4.80 -9.73 -2.51
CA PRO A 18 -3.94 -10.21 -3.61
C PRO A 18 -4.26 -9.64 -5.01
N ARG A 19 -5.34 -8.88 -5.16
CA ARG A 19 -5.73 -8.19 -6.41
C ARG A 19 -5.59 -6.66 -6.35
N GLY A 20 -5.21 -6.10 -5.21
CA GLY A 20 -5.06 -4.67 -4.98
C GLY A 20 -3.77 -4.14 -5.59
N SER A 21 -3.76 -3.76 -6.87
CA SER A 21 -2.53 -3.27 -7.51
C SER A 21 -2.10 -1.91 -6.95
N MET A 22 -0.89 -1.85 -6.38
CA MET A 22 -0.23 -0.62 -5.91
C MET A 22 -0.16 0.45 -7.02
N GLU A 23 0.15 0.03 -8.25
CA GLU A 23 0.23 0.87 -9.43
C GLU A 23 -1.12 1.50 -9.78
N ARG A 24 -2.19 0.68 -9.87
CA ARG A 24 -3.54 1.20 -10.13
C ARG A 24 -4.06 2.08 -8.99
N SER A 25 -3.65 1.83 -7.75
CA SER A 25 -3.97 2.69 -6.61
C SER A 25 -3.33 4.08 -6.77
N CYS A 26 -2.10 4.17 -7.26
CA CYS A 26 -1.46 5.44 -7.59
C CYS A 26 -2.20 6.19 -8.72
N GLU A 27 -2.55 5.48 -9.80
CA GLU A 27 -3.32 6.04 -10.93
C GLU A 27 -4.65 6.62 -10.43
N ARG A 28 -5.35 5.85 -9.58
CA ARG A 28 -6.63 6.29 -9.03
C ARG A 28 -6.49 7.48 -8.09
N ALA A 29 -5.45 7.52 -7.28
CA ALA A 29 -5.16 8.65 -6.39
C ALA A 29 -4.95 9.95 -7.19
N LEU A 30 -4.23 9.88 -8.31
CA LEU A 30 -4.04 11.01 -9.22
C LEU A 30 -5.36 11.44 -9.89
N GLU A 31 -6.16 10.50 -10.40
CA GLU A 31 -7.48 10.79 -11.00
C GLU A 31 -8.42 11.53 -10.03
N LEU A 32 -8.36 11.16 -8.74
CA LEU A 32 -9.15 11.78 -7.69
C LEU A 32 -8.56 13.11 -7.20
N GLY A 33 -7.31 13.42 -7.55
CA GLY A 33 -6.60 14.60 -7.07
C GLY A 33 -6.21 14.50 -5.59
N LEU A 34 -5.88 13.30 -5.10
CA LEU A 34 -5.36 13.12 -3.74
C LEU A 34 -3.95 13.72 -3.62
N PRO A 35 -3.65 14.41 -2.50
CA PRO A 35 -2.33 15.02 -2.31
C PRO A 35 -1.25 13.99 -1.94
N ALA A 36 -1.63 12.83 -1.41
CA ALA A 36 -0.73 11.72 -1.10
C ALA A 36 -1.50 10.39 -0.96
N ILE A 37 -0.77 9.29 -1.07
CA ILE A 37 -1.21 7.93 -0.74
C ILE A 37 -0.17 7.27 0.19
N ALA A 38 -0.60 6.52 1.21
CA ALA A 38 0.27 5.67 2.00
C ALA A 38 -0.14 4.20 1.85
N PHE A 39 0.82 3.35 1.49
CA PHE A 39 0.63 1.91 1.49
C PHE A 39 1.00 1.34 2.86
N THR A 40 0.08 0.58 3.44
CA THR A 40 0.14 0.07 4.82
C THR A 40 -0.30 -1.39 4.84
N ASP A 41 0.37 -2.22 4.03
CA ASP A 41 0.07 -3.65 3.96
C ASP A 41 0.22 -4.36 5.31
N HIS A 42 -0.52 -5.45 5.48
CA HIS A 42 -0.53 -6.24 6.70
C HIS A 42 0.86 -6.77 7.06
N ALA A 43 1.34 -6.41 8.25
CA ALA A 43 2.53 -6.98 8.88
C ALA A 43 2.13 -7.65 10.19
N ASP A 44 1.71 -8.90 10.09
CA ASP A 44 1.29 -9.70 11.23
C ASP A 44 2.35 -10.72 11.62
N PHE A 45 2.60 -10.83 12.93
CA PHE A 45 3.54 -11.79 13.50
C PHE A 45 2.87 -13.05 14.05
N VAL A 46 1.54 -13.02 14.22
CA VAL A 46 0.73 -14.15 14.70
C VAL A 46 -0.34 -14.46 13.67
N LYS A 47 -0.41 -15.72 13.23
CA LYS A 47 -1.47 -16.15 12.31
C LYS A 47 -2.77 -16.39 13.07
N VAL A 48 -3.79 -15.62 12.72
CA VAL A 48 -5.18 -15.84 13.16
C VAL A 48 -6.04 -16.42 12.04
N HIS A 49 -5.57 -16.35 10.79
CA HIS A 49 -6.17 -17.01 9.62
C HIS A 49 -5.20 -18.01 8.96
N ALA A 50 -5.75 -19.06 8.34
CA ALA A 50 -4.95 -20.15 7.77
C ALA A 50 -4.14 -19.71 6.53
N ASP A 51 -4.70 -18.78 5.76
CA ASP A 51 -4.16 -18.20 4.54
C ASP A 51 -3.31 -16.94 4.78
N GLN A 52 -3.22 -16.48 6.02
CA GLN A 52 -2.39 -15.33 6.38
C GLN A 52 -0.92 -15.60 6.11
N TYR A 53 -0.26 -14.66 5.45
CA TYR A 53 1.18 -14.65 5.24
C TYR A 53 1.73 -13.27 5.59
N CYS A 54 2.98 -13.23 6.05
CA CYS A 54 3.67 -11.97 6.27
C CYS A 54 3.96 -11.29 4.94
N VAL A 55 3.84 -9.96 4.90
CA VAL A 55 4.27 -9.14 3.76
C VAL A 55 5.68 -9.51 3.31
N ASP A 56 5.87 -9.70 1.99
CA ASP A 56 7.19 -9.78 1.38
C ASP A 56 7.78 -8.37 1.31
N ILE A 57 8.59 -8.03 2.32
CA ILE A 57 9.18 -6.70 2.48
C ILE A 57 10.03 -6.30 1.27
N LEU A 58 10.75 -7.23 0.64
CA LEU A 58 11.62 -6.89 -0.49
C LEU A 58 10.80 -6.55 -1.73
N GLY A 59 9.79 -7.36 -2.05
CA GLY A 59 8.89 -7.10 -3.16
C GLY A 59 8.02 -5.85 -2.95
N TYR A 60 7.56 -5.63 -1.73
CA TYR A 60 6.84 -4.42 -1.33
C TYR A 60 7.69 -3.16 -1.57
N LEU A 61 8.92 -3.11 -1.04
CA LEU A 61 9.80 -1.94 -1.18
C LEU A 61 10.21 -1.68 -2.63
N ASP A 62 10.49 -2.73 -3.40
CA ASP A 62 10.77 -2.62 -4.83
C ASP A 62 9.58 -2.02 -5.61
N SER A 63 8.35 -2.41 -5.26
CA SER A 63 7.12 -1.86 -5.83
C SER A 63 6.90 -0.39 -5.48
N ILE A 64 7.20 -0.01 -4.23
CA ILE A 64 7.16 1.38 -3.77
C ILE A 64 8.12 2.24 -4.59
N GLU A 65 9.37 1.81 -4.77
CA GLU A 65 10.37 2.59 -5.52
C GLU A 65 10.00 2.72 -7.01
N ARG A 66 9.46 1.66 -7.63
CA ARG A 66 8.90 1.77 -9.00
C ARG A 66 7.77 2.79 -9.07
N CYS A 67 6.84 2.77 -8.12
CA CYS A 67 5.71 3.71 -8.11
C CYS A 67 6.20 5.15 -7.87
N ARG A 68 7.14 5.38 -6.95
CA ARG A 68 7.75 6.69 -6.72
C ARG A 68 8.45 7.23 -7.97
N ALA A 69 9.14 6.37 -8.71
CA ALA A 69 9.79 6.75 -9.96
C ALA A 69 8.79 7.08 -11.08
N LYS A 70 7.67 6.35 -11.15
CA LYS A 70 6.65 6.49 -12.20
C LYS A 70 5.67 7.66 -11.95
N TYR A 71 5.25 7.87 -10.71
CA TYR A 71 4.19 8.81 -10.33
C TYR A 71 4.76 9.99 -9.55
N THR A 72 5.59 10.80 -10.20
CA THR A 72 6.34 11.90 -9.56
C THR A 72 5.45 13.02 -9.00
N ASP A 73 4.23 13.15 -9.51
CA ASP A 73 3.25 14.15 -9.07
C ASP A 73 2.42 13.68 -7.85
N LEU A 74 2.61 12.43 -7.40
CA LEU A 74 1.94 11.87 -6.24
C LEU A 74 2.94 11.65 -5.10
N ARG A 75 2.65 12.18 -3.91
CA ARG A 75 3.43 11.84 -2.72
C ARG A 75 3.07 10.42 -2.27
N ILE A 76 4.01 9.49 -2.39
CA ILE A 76 3.84 8.09 -1.98
C ILE A 76 4.60 7.83 -0.68
N LEU A 77 3.85 7.54 0.37
CA LEU A 77 4.33 7.12 1.68
C LEU A 77 4.27 5.60 1.80
N SER A 78 5.14 5.04 2.64
CA SER A 78 5.25 3.60 2.84
C SER A 78 5.38 3.30 4.33
N GLY A 79 4.61 2.34 4.81
CA GLY A 79 4.63 1.80 6.16
C GLY A 79 3.98 0.42 6.15
N VAL A 80 3.59 -0.07 7.31
CA VAL A 80 2.82 -1.31 7.44
C VAL A 80 1.69 -1.09 8.42
N GLU A 81 0.57 -1.76 8.22
CA GLU A 81 -0.41 -1.97 9.29
C GLU A 81 0.10 -3.12 10.16
N LEU A 82 0.59 -2.78 11.35
CA LEU A 82 1.13 -3.76 12.27
C LEU A 82 0.00 -4.38 13.10
N GLY A 83 -0.22 -5.68 12.92
CA GLY A 83 -1.22 -6.41 13.71
C GLY A 83 -0.91 -6.40 15.21
N GLU A 84 -1.95 -6.30 16.02
CA GLU A 84 -1.85 -6.49 17.47
C GLU A 84 -1.51 -7.97 17.80
N PRO A 85 -0.80 -8.23 18.92
CA PRO A 85 -0.57 -9.58 19.41
C PRO A 85 -1.84 -10.28 19.92
#